data_AF-A0AAU7WTF7-F1
#
_entry.id   AF-A0AAU7WTF7-F1
#
_cell.length_a   1.000
_cell.length_b   1.000
_cell.length_c   1.000
_cell.angle_alpha   90.00
_cell.angle_beta   90.00
_cell.angle_gamma   90.00
#
_symmetry.space_group_name_H-M   'P 1'
#
loop_
_entity.id
_entity.type
_entity.pdbx_description
1 polymer ?
#
loop_
_entity_poly.entity_id
_entity_poly.type
_entity_poly.pdbx_seq_one_letter_code
_entity_poly.pdbx_strand_id
1 'polypeptide(L)'
;MNASLFKQLLLAASLLSASQTLWAETYPDNVYFNMGVHNDRGCDAKTNNCIAKRKPGEPADPLYPATWVSDWIMYRVTANYVKNPPPYSSPPSTLKPADYTVSRGTSYYDNDYVPADKDGTGAMMEHYEKYCLPIFPIKDNNYTCSFVSLGNKAYFLTYPEDRPKDMPACCMFSPMNHPPRRDFIKHLPYSAARSQHLDGSVQAYALEIPVQPSPILFGYAFYKKASSDGPGQPAYQHPQSFYFSGDESVANAPIVSQNYLNWRTEKPNPAKTWDQVAKMCPANPPDCQLFTPPPSLKNGARPQWNQLLPPSP
;
A
#
# COMPACT_ATOMS: atom_id res chain seq x y z
N MET A 1 24.35 23.13 -47.18
CA MET A 1 23.35 22.51 -46.29
C MET A 1 22.22 23.50 -46.08
N ASN A 2 20.99 23.16 -46.45
CA ASN A 2 19.86 24.09 -46.48
C ASN A 2 19.36 24.44 -45.08
N ALA A 3 19.40 25.73 -44.73
CA ALA A 3 18.95 26.30 -43.44
C ALA A 3 17.46 26.05 -43.12
N SER A 4 16.69 25.52 -44.08
CA SER A 4 15.27 25.16 -43.92
C SER A 4 15.07 23.83 -43.17
N LEU A 5 15.95 22.84 -43.36
CA LEU A 5 15.84 21.53 -42.69
C LEU A 5 16.19 21.61 -41.19
N PHE A 6 17.13 22.49 -40.82
CA PHE A 6 17.54 22.68 -39.43
C PHE A 6 16.45 23.36 -38.57
N LYS A 7 15.66 24.26 -39.17
CA LYS A 7 14.54 24.92 -38.49
C LYS A 7 13.33 23.98 -38.27
N GLN A 8 13.09 23.03 -39.17
CA GLN A 8 12.00 22.06 -39.02
C GLN A 8 12.31 20.98 -37.97
N LEU A 9 13.57 20.57 -37.84
CA LEU A 9 14.00 19.63 -36.79
C LEU A 9 13.97 20.25 -35.38
N LEU A 10 14.24 21.55 -35.24
CA LEU A 10 14.16 22.25 -33.95
C LEU A 10 12.72 22.48 -33.46
N LEU A 11 11.75 22.66 -34.36
CA LEU A 11 10.32 22.75 -34.00
C LEU A 11 9.69 21.39 -33.67
N ALA A 12 10.16 20.30 -34.29
CA ALA A 12 9.70 18.95 -33.94
C ALA A 12 10.24 18.50 -32.57
N ALA A 13 11.48 18.88 -32.22
CA ALA A 13 12.06 18.59 -30.91
C ALA A 13 11.38 19.37 -29.77
N SER A 14 10.99 20.63 -29.98
CA SER A 14 10.30 21.43 -28.95
C SER A 14 8.84 21.01 -28.72
N LEU A 15 8.16 20.45 -29.72
CA LEU A 15 6.81 19.91 -29.57
C LEU A 15 6.77 18.51 -28.93
N LEU A 16 7.86 17.73 -29.04
CA LEU A 16 8.00 16.42 -28.38
C LEU A 16 8.50 16.52 -26.93
N SER A 17 9.14 17.63 -26.54
CA SER A 17 9.55 17.89 -25.15
C SER A 17 8.48 18.60 -24.31
N ALA A 18 7.50 19.26 -24.94
CA ALA A 18 6.44 19.99 -24.24
C ALA A 18 5.26 19.09 -23.80
N SER A 19 5.14 17.88 -24.33
CA SER A 19 4.05 16.94 -23.98
C SER A 19 4.35 16.09 -22.74
N GLN A 20 5.60 16.03 -22.29
CA GLN A 20 5.98 15.28 -21.08
C GLN A 20 6.02 16.14 -19.81
N THR A 21 6.03 17.48 -19.93
CA THR A 21 6.07 18.41 -18.79
C THR A 21 4.71 18.77 -18.21
N LEU A 22 3.60 18.43 -18.88
CA LEU A 22 2.25 18.82 -18.46
C LEU A 22 1.62 17.97 -17.33
N TRP A 23 2.32 16.94 -16.83
CA TRP A 23 1.82 16.09 -15.74
C TRP A 23 2.57 16.25 -14.41
N ALA A 24 3.56 17.14 -14.36
CA ALA A 24 4.46 17.29 -13.21
C ALA A 24 4.04 18.37 -12.17
N GLU A 25 2.89 19.04 -12.32
CA GLU A 25 2.56 20.23 -11.48
C GLU A 25 1.21 20.20 -10.73
N THR A 26 0.55 19.05 -10.54
CA THR A 26 -0.78 19.05 -9.87
C THR A 26 -0.77 18.54 -8.43
N TYR A 27 0.25 17.80 -8.01
CA TYR A 27 0.27 17.15 -6.68
C TYR A 27 1.61 17.33 -5.97
N PRO A 28 1.61 17.44 -4.63
CA PRO A 28 2.83 17.37 -3.84
C PRO A 28 3.65 16.09 -4.12
N ASP A 29 4.96 16.18 -3.93
CA ASP A 29 5.90 15.07 -4.19
C ASP A 29 5.62 13.81 -3.34
N ASN A 30 4.89 13.95 -2.24
CA ASN A 30 4.51 12.86 -1.33
C ASN A 30 3.08 12.32 -1.57
N VAL A 31 2.48 12.59 -2.73
CA VAL A 31 1.27 11.88 -3.19
C VAL A 31 1.66 10.79 -4.18
N TYR A 32 1.15 9.57 -4.00
CA TYR A 32 1.49 8.40 -4.82
C TYR A 32 0.26 7.89 -5.54
N PHE A 33 0.41 7.42 -6.79
CA PHE A 33 -0.66 6.70 -7.47
C PHE A 33 -0.84 5.31 -6.81
N ASN A 34 -2.08 4.95 -6.47
CA ASN A 34 -2.39 3.68 -5.80
C ASN A 34 -3.69 3.02 -6.33
N MET A 35 -4.08 3.36 -7.56
CA MET A 35 -5.24 2.76 -8.24
C MET A 35 -6.60 2.98 -7.54
N GLY A 36 -6.77 4.01 -6.69
CA GLY A 36 -8.04 4.23 -5.98
C GLY A 36 -8.11 3.62 -4.59
N VAL A 37 -7.10 2.84 -4.18
CA VAL A 37 -7.12 2.14 -2.89
C VAL A 37 -6.98 3.13 -1.74
N HIS A 38 -6.05 4.09 -1.85
CA HIS A 38 -5.78 5.10 -0.83
C HIS A 38 -5.97 6.54 -1.33
N ASN A 39 -6.12 6.78 -2.64
CA ASN A 39 -6.54 8.07 -3.18
C ASN A 39 -7.05 7.93 -4.62
N ASP A 40 -7.73 8.96 -5.10
CA ASP A 40 -8.27 9.02 -6.45
C ASP A 40 -7.29 9.64 -7.47
N ARG A 41 -6.01 9.81 -7.13
CA ARG A 41 -5.03 10.38 -8.07
C ARG A 41 -5.00 9.52 -9.33
N GLY A 42 -5.22 10.11 -10.50
CA GLY A 42 -5.21 9.37 -11.78
C GLY A 42 -6.41 8.43 -11.99
N CYS A 43 -7.38 8.42 -11.08
CA CYS A 43 -8.63 7.66 -11.21
C CYS A 43 -9.74 8.60 -11.70
N ASP A 44 -9.99 8.57 -13.01
CA ASP A 44 -10.96 9.44 -13.67
C ASP A 44 -11.76 8.66 -14.74
N ALA A 45 -12.66 9.34 -15.44
CA ALA A 45 -13.50 8.70 -16.47
C ALA A 45 -12.68 8.00 -17.57
N LYS A 46 -11.46 8.44 -17.88
CA LYS A 46 -10.58 7.82 -18.89
C LYS A 46 -9.96 6.53 -18.38
N THR A 47 -9.65 6.46 -17.09
CA THR A 47 -9.12 5.25 -16.44
C THR A 47 -10.22 4.39 -15.80
N ASN A 48 -11.48 4.61 -16.19
CA ASN A 48 -12.66 3.95 -15.61
C ASN A 48 -12.72 4.08 -14.07
N ASN A 49 -12.30 5.24 -13.55
CA ASN A 49 -12.14 5.54 -12.12
C ASN A 49 -11.29 4.47 -11.38
N CYS A 50 -10.31 3.89 -12.09
CA CYS A 50 -9.52 2.76 -11.62
C CYS A 50 -10.34 1.54 -11.19
N ILE A 51 -11.56 1.36 -11.70
CA ILE A 51 -12.40 0.19 -11.38
C ILE A 51 -12.00 -0.96 -12.31
N ALA A 52 -11.57 -2.07 -11.73
CA ALA A 52 -11.19 -3.28 -12.43
C ALA A 52 -12.43 -4.05 -12.91
N LYS A 53 -12.63 -4.12 -14.22
CA LYS A 53 -13.77 -4.81 -14.83
C LYS A 53 -13.72 -6.32 -14.57
N ARG A 54 -14.82 -6.87 -14.03
CA ARG A 54 -15.01 -8.32 -13.85
C ARG A 54 -15.41 -9.00 -15.16
N LYS A 55 -14.84 -10.18 -15.44
CA LYS A 55 -15.24 -11.05 -16.56
C LYS A 55 -16.43 -11.93 -16.18
N PRO A 56 -17.19 -12.45 -17.16
CA PRO A 56 -18.22 -13.45 -16.88
C PRO A 56 -17.66 -14.64 -16.09
N GLY A 57 -18.30 -14.97 -14.96
CA GLY A 57 -17.88 -16.05 -14.07
C GLY A 57 -16.84 -15.68 -13.01
N GLU A 58 -16.30 -14.45 -13.04
CA GLU A 58 -15.45 -13.96 -11.94
C GLU A 58 -16.32 -13.62 -10.71
N PRO A 59 -15.78 -13.82 -9.48
CA PRO A 59 -16.50 -13.51 -8.26
C PRO A 59 -16.76 -12.01 -8.10
N ALA A 60 -17.78 -11.69 -7.29
CA ALA A 60 -18.07 -10.33 -6.86
C ALA A 60 -17.05 -9.83 -5.83
N ASP A 61 -17.00 -8.51 -5.66
CA ASP A 61 -16.04 -7.84 -4.77
C ASP A 61 -16.41 -8.06 -3.30
N PRO A 62 -15.53 -8.68 -2.49
CA PRO A 62 -15.68 -8.72 -1.05
C PRO A 62 -15.70 -7.30 -0.48
N LEU A 63 -16.51 -7.10 0.55
CA LEU A 63 -16.52 -5.86 1.33
C LEU A 63 -15.88 -6.09 2.68
N TYR A 64 -15.02 -5.17 3.10
CA TYR A 64 -14.60 -5.11 4.50
C TYR A 64 -15.79 -4.70 5.40
N PRO A 65 -15.81 -5.16 6.66
CA PRO A 65 -16.64 -4.56 7.71
C PRO A 65 -16.37 -3.06 7.84
N ALA A 66 -17.33 -2.31 8.40
CA ALA A 66 -17.18 -0.86 8.57
C ALA A 66 -16.10 -0.52 9.61
N THR A 67 -16.03 -1.29 10.69
CA THR A 67 -14.98 -1.23 11.71
C THR A 67 -14.42 -2.61 11.93
N TRP A 68 -13.10 -2.71 12.07
CA TRP A 68 -12.46 -3.98 12.37
C TRP A 68 -11.05 -3.79 12.93
N VAL A 69 -10.58 -4.84 13.59
CA VAL A 69 -9.21 -4.97 14.04
C VAL A 69 -8.72 -6.36 13.68
N SER A 70 -7.46 -6.47 13.27
CA SER A 70 -6.82 -7.76 13.03
C SER A 70 -5.37 -7.70 13.44
N ASP A 71 -4.92 -8.69 14.17
CA ASP A 71 -3.49 -8.94 14.28
C ASP A 71 -3.02 -9.52 12.95
N TRP A 72 -1.71 -9.52 12.70
CA TRP A 72 -1.17 -10.18 11.54
C TRP A 72 0.23 -10.71 11.79
N ILE A 73 0.59 -11.70 10.99
CA ILE A 73 1.94 -12.18 10.83
C ILE A 73 2.40 -11.87 9.41
N MET A 74 3.56 -11.25 9.28
CA MET A 74 4.13 -10.87 8.01
C MET A 74 5.35 -11.72 7.70
N TYR A 75 5.39 -12.24 6.47
CA TYR A 75 6.52 -12.96 5.91
C TYR A 75 7.13 -12.12 4.80
N ARG A 76 8.34 -11.61 5.02
CA ARG A 76 9.17 -11.03 3.96
C ARG A 76 10.03 -12.13 3.38
N VAL A 77 9.73 -12.58 2.16
CA VAL A 77 10.45 -13.66 1.47
C VAL A 77 11.50 -13.04 0.57
N THR A 78 12.77 -13.33 0.83
CA THR A 78 13.93 -12.73 0.15
C THR A 78 14.54 -13.65 -0.90
N ALA A 79 14.27 -14.95 -0.84
CA ALA A 79 14.78 -15.94 -1.78
C ALA A 79 13.70 -16.94 -2.19
N ASN A 80 13.84 -17.54 -3.38
CA ASN A 80 12.90 -18.53 -3.92
C ASN A 80 11.44 -18.05 -4.04
N TYR A 81 11.20 -16.73 -3.94
CA TYR A 81 9.87 -16.13 -3.93
C TYR A 81 9.09 -16.37 -5.23
N VAL A 82 9.77 -16.41 -6.37
CA VAL A 82 9.17 -16.68 -7.70
C VAL A 82 8.45 -18.03 -7.73
N LYS A 83 9.01 -19.04 -7.06
CA LYS A 83 8.43 -20.39 -6.97
C LYS A 83 7.41 -20.54 -5.84
N ASN A 84 7.33 -19.55 -4.96
CA ASN A 84 6.49 -19.54 -3.77
C ASN A 84 5.62 -18.27 -3.69
N PRO A 85 4.81 -17.98 -4.72
CA PRO A 85 4.02 -16.77 -4.73
C PRO A 85 2.89 -16.80 -3.69
N PRO A 86 2.51 -15.65 -3.10
CA PRO A 86 1.32 -15.53 -2.27
C PRO A 86 0.03 -15.65 -3.12
N PRO A 87 -1.13 -15.91 -2.48
CA PRO A 87 -1.31 -16.07 -1.03
C PRO A 87 -0.90 -17.46 -0.51
N TYR A 88 -0.50 -17.50 0.76
CA TYR A 88 -0.26 -18.71 1.55
C TYR A 88 -0.58 -18.42 3.03
N SER A 89 -0.88 -19.42 3.85
CA SER A 89 -1.22 -19.23 5.28
C SER A 89 0.01 -19.19 6.18
N SER A 90 1.06 -19.87 5.76
CA SER A 90 2.40 -19.93 6.37
C SER A 90 3.43 -20.03 5.24
N PRO A 91 4.73 -19.78 5.51
CA PRO A 91 5.76 -19.93 4.49
C PRO A 91 5.67 -21.34 3.89
N PRO A 92 5.58 -21.47 2.55
CA PRO A 92 5.54 -22.77 1.90
C PRO A 92 6.70 -23.66 2.35
N SER A 93 6.47 -24.97 2.45
CA SER A 93 7.46 -25.94 2.95
C SER A 93 8.75 -26.02 2.12
N THR A 94 8.75 -25.45 0.90
CA THR A 94 9.94 -25.36 0.05
C THR A 94 10.86 -24.19 0.42
N LEU A 95 10.38 -23.22 1.22
CA LEU A 95 11.18 -22.14 1.77
C LEU A 95 11.91 -22.60 3.04
N LYS A 96 13.18 -22.23 3.15
CA LYS A 96 13.98 -22.43 4.37
C LYS A 96 13.83 -21.22 5.29
N PRO A 97 14.08 -21.34 6.61
CA PRO A 97 14.07 -20.19 7.51
C PRO A 97 15.00 -19.05 7.12
N ALA A 98 16.06 -19.31 6.33
CA ALA A 98 16.95 -18.28 5.80
C ALA A 98 16.37 -17.52 4.60
N ASP A 99 15.32 -18.03 3.96
CA ASP A 99 14.69 -17.45 2.78
C ASP A 99 13.64 -16.37 3.13
N TYR A 100 13.31 -16.20 4.41
CA TYR A 100 12.33 -15.23 4.84
C TYR A 100 12.58 -14.69 6.26
N THR A 101 12.03 -13.52 6.55
CA THR A 101 11.93 -12.98 7.92
C THR A 101 10.48 -12.89 8.35
N VAL A 102 10.24 -12.96 9.66
CA VAL A 102 8.91 -12.89 10.25
C VAL A 102 8.77 -11.61 11.08
N SER A 103 7.69 -10.88 10.88
CA SER A 103 7.29 -9.75 11.72
C SER A 103 5.81 -9.84 12.09
N ARG A 104 5.37 -8.98 13.02
CA ARG A 104 4.00 -8.95 13.55
C ARG A 104 3.52 -7.52 13.71
N GLY A 105 2.22 -7.40 13.88
CA GLY A 105 1.58 -6.15 14.20
C GLY A 105 0.06 -6.26 14.16
N THR A 106 -0.59 -5.11 14.10
CA THR A 106 -2.05 -5.01 14.16
C THR A 106 -2.55 -3.91 13.23
N SER A 107 -3.64 -4.21 12.54
CA SER A 107 -4.38 -3.32 11.65
C SER A 107 -5.67 -2.88 12.33
N TYR A 108 -6.00 -1.59 12.29
CA TYR A 108 -7.19 -1.00 12.90
C TYR A 108 -7.91 -0.12 11.88
N TYR A 109 -9.21 -0.31 11.70
CA TYR A 109 -10.00 0.42 10.72
C TYR A 109 -11.33 0.90 11.32
N ASP A 110 -11.70 2.14 10.98
CA ASP A 110 -13.00 2.72 11.27
C ASP A 110 -13.43 3.59 10.09
N ASN A 111 -14.32 3.07 9.23
CA ASN A 111 -14.82 3.76 8.05
C ASN A 111 -15.68 4.99 8.39
N ASP A 112 -16.28 5.02 9.58
CA ASP A 112 -17.26 6.04 9.98
C ASP A 112 -16.62 7.16 10.81
N TYR A 113 -15.30 7.07 11.07
CA TYR A 113 -14.53 8.12 11.71
C TYR A 113 -14.59 9.42 10.89
N VAL A 114 -14.73 10.56 11.58
CA VAL A 114 -14.65 11.89 10.98
C VAL A 114 -13.54 12.65 11.71
N PRO A 115 -12.47 13.09 11.02
CA PRO A 115 -11.41 13.86 11.64
C PRO A 115 -11.93 15.23 12.13
N ALA A 116 -11.23 15.82 13.10
CA ALA A 116 -11.65 17.07 13.74
C ALA A 116 -11.76 18.25 12.75
N ASP A 117 -10.93 18.27 11.72
CA ASP A 117 -10.94 19.27 10.63
C ASP A 117 -11.93 18.95 9.51
N LYS A 118 -12.62 17.81 9.59
CA LYS A 118 -13.62 17.32 8.62
C LYS A 118 -13.06 17.08 7.22
N ASP A 119 -11.75 16.93 7.08
CA ASP A 119 -11.12 16.60 5.80
C ASP A 119 -11.28 15.12 5.48
N GLY A 120 -12.38 14.76 4.81
CA GLY A 120 -12.71 13.39 4.45
C GLY A 120 -13.27 12.59 5.62
N THR A 121 -13.26 11.26 5.46
CA THR A 121 -13.79 10.30 6.44
C THR A 121 -12.94 9.04 6.47
N GLY A 122 -13.07 8.29 7.55
CA GLY A 122 -12.36 7.05 7.81
C GLY A 122 -11.09 7.26 8.63
N ALA A 123 -10.72 6.24 9.41
CA ALA A 123 -9.42 6.11 10.04
C ALA A 123 -8.84 4.72 9.80
N MET A 124 -7.52 4.66 9.64
CA MET A 124 -6.72 3.45 9.56
C MET A 124 -5.47 3.62 10.41
N MET A 125 -5.07 2.58 11.13
CA MET A 125 -3.72 2.42 11.63
C MET A 125 -3.20 1.02 11.27
N GLU A 126 -2.06 0.97 10.58
CA GLU A 126 -1.26 -0.24 10.44
C GLU A 126 -0.05 -0.09 11.39
N HIS A 127 -0.05 -0.84 12.50
CA HIS A 127 1.01 -0.82 13.50
C HIS A 127 1.94 -2.02 13.30
N TYR A 128 3.25 -1.76 13.18
CA TYR A 128 4.29 -2.75 12.92
C TYR A 128 5.21 -2.85 14.14
N GLU A 129 5.34 -4.06 14.70
CA GLU A 129 6.19 -4.31 15.87
C GLU A 129 7.60 -4.70 15.46
N LYS A 130 8.60 -3.93 15.91
CA LYS A 130 10.05 -4.14 15.71
C LYS A 130 10.54 -4.17 14.25
N TYR A 131 9.68 -4.38 13.27
CA TYR A 131 10.03 -4.38 11.85
C TYR A 131 9.00 -3.58 11.07
N CYS A 132 9.37 -2.35 10.72
CA CYS A 132 8.53 -1.44 9.96
C CYS A 132 8.29 -1.94 8.52
N LEU A 133 7.21 -1.47 7.89
CA LEU A 133 6.80 -1.86 6.54
C LEU A 133 7.94 -1.67 5.51
N PRO A 134 8.39 -2.73 4.80
CA PRO A 134 9.56 -2.68 3.92
C PRO A 134 9.23 -2.18 2.50
N ILE A 135 8.32 -1.22 2.34
CA ILE A 135 8.00 -0.62 1.02
C ILE A 135 8.96 0.51 0.63
N PHE A 136 9.72 1.02 1.60
CA PHE A 136 10.64 2.14 1.42
C PHE A 136 12.08 1.66 1.30
N PRO A 137 12.95 2.40 0.59
CA PRO A 137 14.36 2.09 0.45
C PRO A 137 15.14 2.38 1.74
N ILE A 138 14.78 1.71 2.82
CA ILE A 138 15.37 1.81 4.15
C ILE A 138 16.15 0.52 4.39
N LYS A 139 17.48 0.64 4.54
CA LYS A 139 18.38 -0.51 4.68
C LYS A 139 18.08 -1.33 5.94
N ASP A 140 17.78 -0.63 7.03
CA ASP A 140 17.42 -1.25 8.29
C ASP A 140 16.03 -0.77 8.73
N ASN A 141 15.04 -1.61 8.51
CA ASN A 141 13.66 -1.38 8.93
C ASN A 141 13.35 -2.03 10.29
N ASN A 142 14.36 -2.42 11.08
CA ASN A 142 14.21 -3.06 12.39
C ASN A 142 13.88 -2.04 13.50
N TYR A 143 12.73 -1.39 13.38
CA TYR A 143 12.14 -0.51 14.39
C TYR A 143 10.61 -0.58 14.31
N THR A 144 9.95 -0.19 15.40
CA THR A 144 8.49 -0.14 15.52
C THR A 144 7.96 1.12 14.84
N CYS A 145 6.89 0.99 14.05
CA CYS A 145 6.28 2.12 13.35
C CYS A 145 4.78 1.97 13.17
N SER A 146 4.10 3.07 12.87
CA SER A 146 2.68 3.06 12.50
C SER A 146 2.43 3.94 11.28
N PHE A 147 1.63 3.43 10.34
CA PHE A 147 1.04 4.23 9.27
C PHE A 147 -0.39 4.55 9.65
N VAL A 148 -0.71 5.83 9.76
CA VAL A 148 -2.03 6.28 10.23
C VAL A 148 -2.67 7.15 9.18
N SER A 149 -3.80 6.73 8.63
CA SER A 149 -4.62 7.58 7.74
C SER A 149 -5.82 8.12 8.52
N LEU A 150 -6.05 9.43 8.42
CA LEU A 150 -7.17 10.15 9.05
C LEU A 150 -7.83 11.02 8.00
N GLY A 151 -9.06 10.64 7.63
CA GLY A 151 -9.75 11.28 6.53
C GLY A 151 -8.94 11.15 5.24
N ASN A 152 -8.51 12.26 4.66
CA ASN A 152 -7.69 12.26 3.44
C ASN A 152 -6.17 12.34 3.67
N LYS A 153 -5.69 12.32 4.92
CA LYS A 153 -4.27 12.52 5.24
C LYS A 153 -3.64 11.31 5.89
N ALA A 154 -2.39 11.01 5.57
CA ALA A 154 -1.62 9.97 6.20
C ALA A 154 -0.38 10.50 6.92
N TYR A 155 -0.10 9.91 8.07
CA TYR A 155 1.02 10.20 8.94
C TYR A 155 1.83 8.93 9.16
N PHE A 156 3.11 9.10 9.43
CA PHE A 156 4.00 8.04 9.83
C PHE A 156 4.51 8.31 11.24
N LEU A 157 4.34 7.34 12.14
CA LEU A 157 4.76 7.42 13.53
C LEU A 157 5.87 6.43 13.81
N THR A 158 6.80 6.82 14.68
CA THR A 158 7.89 5.96 15.16
C THR A 158 8.01 6.08 16.67
N TYR A 159 8.60 5.09 17.33
CA TYR A 159 8.48 4.94 18.79
C TYR A 159 9.84 5.02 19.49
N PRO A 160 9.97 5.80 20.59
CA PRO A 160 11.27 6.12 21.19
C PRO A 160 12.08 4.89 21.65
N GLU A 161 11.44 3.75 21.84
CA GLU A 161 12.04 2.48 22.27
C GLU A 161 13.06 1.95 21.27
N ASP A 162 12.82 2.11 19.96
CA ASP A 162 13.66 1.57 18.89
C ASP A 162 13.76 2.48 17.65
N ARG A 163 13.25 3.72 17.72
CA ARG A 163 13.34 4.72 16.65
C ARG A 163 14.81 5.00 16.25
N PRO A 164 15.14 4.96 14.94
CA PRO A 164 16.44 5.41 14.45
C PRO A 164 16.75 6.86 14.85
N LYS A 165 18.01 7.15 15.21
CA LYS A 165 18.45 8.44 15.81
C LYS A 165 17.99 9.69 15.06
N ASP A 166 17.99 9.65 13.73
CA ASP A 166 17.69 10.81 12.88
C ASP A 166 16.26 10.79 12.30
N MET A 167 15.44 9.82 12.73
CA MET A 167 14.05 9.70 12.29
C MET A 167 13.13 10.52 13.22
N PRO A 168 12.19 11.32 12.69
CA PRO A 168 11.26 12.07 13.53
C PRO A 168 10.23 11.14 14.19
N ALA A 169 9.68 11.57 15.34
CA ALA A 169 8.58 10.88 16.00
C ALA A 169 7.33 10.77 15.14
N CYS A 170 7.08 11.81 14.35
CA CYS A 170 5.98 11.88 13.41
C CYS A 170 6.37 12.74 12.20
N CYS A 171 5.87 12.36 11.02
CA CYS A 171 5.88 13.16 9.81
C CYS A 171 4.60 12.94 8.99
N MET A 172 4.30 13.88 8.09
CA MET A 172 3.21 13.77 7.11
C MET A 172 3.64 12.84 5.97
N PHE A 173 3.04 11.66 5.89
CA PHE A 173 3.35 10.70 4.83
C PHE A 173 2.78 11.15 3.50
N SER A 174 1.51 11.58 3.49
CA SER A 174 0.85 12.10 2.29
C SER A 174 -0.33 12.99 2.69
N PRO A 175 -0.51 14.16 2.06
CA PRO A 175 -1.69 14.99 2.23
C PRO A 175 -2.93 14.46 1.47
N MET A 176 -2.78 13.33 0.75
CA MET A 176 -3.82 12.72 -0.08
C MET A 176 -3.68 11.20 -0.03
N ASN A 177 -4.03 10.65 1.12
CA ASN A 177 -4.03 9.23 1.40
C ASN A 177 -5.08 8.93 2.48
N HIS A 178 -6.23 8.42 2.03
CA HIS A 178 -7.31 7.94 2.89
C HIS A 178 -7.15 6.45 3.22
N PRO A 179 -7.78 5.98 4.31
CA PRO A 179 -7.95 4.55 4.54
C PRO A 179 -8.55 3.83 3.33
N PRO A 180 -8.16 2.57 3.05
CA PRO A 180 -8.86 1.73 2.10
C PRO A 180 -10.36 1.72 2.39
N ARG A 181 -11.16 2.11 1.40
CA ARG A 181 -12.62 2.10 1.50
C ARG A 181 -13.10 0.66 1.59
N ARG A 182 -14.28 0.42 2.17
CA ARG A 182 -14.81 -0.94 2.34
C ARG A 182 -14.90 -1.76 1.05
N ASP A 183 -15.07 -1.08 -0.07
CA ASP A 183 -15.22 -1.64 -1.41
C ASP A 183 -13.95 -1.54 -2.26
N PHE A 184 -12.79 -1.26 -1.66
CA PHE A 184 -11.54 -1.01 -2.39
C PHE A 184 -11.11 -2.16 -3.31
N ILE A 185 -11.58 -3.39 -3.09
CA ILE A 185 -11.31 -4.55 -3.96
C ILE A 185 -11.81 -4.34 -5.40
N LYS A 186 -12.80 -3.46 -5.61
CA LYS A 186 -13.22 -3.05 -6.95
C LYS A 186 -12.08 -2.50 -7.81
N HIS A 187 -11.01 -2.00 -7.18
CA HIS A 187 -9.84 -1.45 -7.85
C HIS A 187 -8.82 -2.49 -8.31
N LEU A 188 -8.94 -3.73 -7.84
CA LEU A 188 -7.99 -4.80 -8.13
C LEU A 188 -8.61 -5.82 -9.08
N PRO A 189 -7.88 -6.28 -10.11
CA PRO A 189 -8.39 -7.33 -10.98
C PRO A 189 -8.36 -8.68 -10.25
N TYR A 190 -9.36 -9.51 -10.55
CA TYR A 190 -9.40 -10.88 -10.04
C TYR A 190 -8.26 -11.73 -10.64
N SER A 191 -7.61 -12.53 -9.80
CA SER A 191 -6.53 -13.43 -10.20
C SER A 191 -6.97 -14.88 -10.06
N ALA A 192 -7.35 -15.50 -11.18
CA ALA A 192 -7.74 -16.91 -11.21
C ALA A 192 -6.61 -17.85 -10.75
N ALA A 193 -5.36 -17.56 -11.15
CA ALA A 193 -4.19 -18.35 -10.78
C ALA A 193 -3.94 -18.33 -9.26
N ARG A 194 -3.90 -17.14 -8.65
CA ARG A 194 -3.71 -16.99 -7.19
C ARG A 194 -4.89 -17.56 -6.40
N SER A 195 -6.09 -17.55 -6.98
CA SER A 195 -7.29 -18.15 -6.37
C SER A 195 -7.32 -19.69 -6.39
N GLN A 196 -6.31 -20.33 -6.99
CA GLN A 196 -6.07 -21.78 -6.86
C GLN A 196 -5.16 -22.12 -5.68
N HIS A 197 -4.47 -21.13 -5.09
CA HIS A 197 -3.67 -21.37 -3.90
C HIS A 197 -4.57 -21.77 -2.72
N LEU A 198 -3.95 -22.36 -1.68
CA LEU A 198 -4.65 -22.83 -0.49
C LEU A 198 -5.81 -23.77 -0.87
N ASP A 199 -5.53 -24.71 -1.78
CA ASP A 199 -6.48 -25.70 -2.31
C ASP A 199 -7.75 -25.07 -2.89
N GLY A 200 -7.59 -23.89 -3.48
CA GLY A 200 -8.69 -23.13 -4.05
C GLY A 200 -9.68 -22.62 -3.01
N SER A 201 -9.29 -22.44 -1.74
CA SER A 201 -10.17 -21.93 -0.69
C SER A 201 -10.33 -20.39 -0.68
N VAL A 202 -9.53 -19.67 -1.47
CA VAL A 202 -9.48 -18.20 -1.47
C VAL A 202 -9.83 -17.57 -2.83
N GLN A 203 -10.36 -16.35 -2.80
CA GLN A 203 -10.46 -15.45 -3.94
C GLN A 203 -9.35 -14.40 -3.81
N ALA A 204 -8.49 -14.32 -4.82
CA ALA A 204 -7.36 -13.42 -4.86
C ALA A 204 -7.61 -12.31 -5.88
N TYR A 205 -7.31 -11.07 -5.49
CA TYR A 205 -7.39 -9.88 -6.32
C TYR A 205 -6.03 -9.20 -6.28
N ALA A 206 -5.38 -9.06 -7.44
CA ALA A 206 -3.99 -8.62 -7.47
C ALA A 206 -3.65 -7.89 -8.76
N LEU A 207 -2.91 -6.80 -8.60
CA LEU A 207 -2.20 -6.12 -9.66
C LEU A 207 -0.74 -6.59 -9.66
N GLU A 208 -0.23 -6.91 -10.84
CA GLU A 208 1.18 -7.21 -11.05
C GLU A 208 1.67 -6.40 -12.23
N ILE A 209 2.56 -5.44 -11.99
CA ILE A 209 3.07 -4.55 -13.02
C ILE A 209 4.48 -5.00 -13.38
N PRO A 210 4.73 -5.36 -14.65
CA PRO A 210 6.02 -5.88 -15.09
C PRO A 210 7.04 -4.75 -15.27
N VAL A 211 7.50 -4.18 -14.16
CA VAL A 211 8.68 -3.29 -14.14
C VAL A 211 9.95 -4.09 -13.89
N GLN A 212 11.10 -3.43 -14.05
CA GLN A 212 12.42 -3.98 -13.79
C GLN A 212 13.00 -3.40 -12.49
N PRO A 213 13.82 -4.17 -11.73
CA PRO A 213 14.29 -5.53 -12.02
C PRO A 213 13.28 -6.66 -11.72
N SER A 214 12.21 -6.37 -10.98
CA SER A 214 11.14 -7.33 -10.70
C SER A 214 9.75 -6.67 -10.78
N PRO A 215 8.68 -7.45 -11.00
CA PRO A 215 7.33 -6.92 -11.03
C PRO A 215 6.89 -6.33 -9.68
N ILE A 216 6.14 -5.24 -9.71
CA ILE A 216 5.45 -4.71 -8.51
C ILE A 216 4.16 -5.50 -8.32
N LEU A 217 4.08 -6.26 -7.22
CA LEU A 217 2.88 -6.95 -6.78
C LEU A 217 2.10 -6.11 -5.77
N PHE A 218 0.79 -6.01 -5.93
CA PHE A 218 -0.16 -5.51 -4.93
C PHE A 218 -1.40 -6.40 -4.93
N GLY A 219 -1.78 -7.01 -3.82
CA GLY A 219 -2.98 -7.83 -3.83
C GLY A 219 -3.48 -8.24 -2.46
N TYR A 220 -4.73 -8.69 -2.47
CA TYR A 220 -5.44 -9.17 -1.31
C TYR A 220 -6.05 -10.53 -1.62
N ALA A 221 -6.21 -11.36 -0.60
CA ALA A 221 -6.94 -12.60 -0.67
C ALA A 221 -8.00 -12.67 0.42
N PHE A 222 -9.13 -13.28 0.08
CA PHE A 222 -10.29 -13.47 0.94
C PHE A 222 -10.69 -14.93 0.90
N TYR A 223 -11.22 -15.46 1.99
CA TYR A 223 -11.82 -16.79 1.96
C TYR A 223 -13.06 -16.79 1.04
N LYS A 224 -13.20 -17.83 0.20
CA LYS A 224 -14.37 -18.01 -0.69
C LYS A 224 -15.64 -18.18 0.12
N LYS A 225 -15.58 -18.99 1.16
CA LYS A 225 -16.72 -19.29 2.02
C LYS A 225 -16.88 -18.14 3.01
N ALA A 226 -18.04 -17.49 2.95
CA ALA A 226 -18.42 -16.51 3.95
C ALA A 226 -18.61 -17.22 5.31
N SER A 227 -18.11 -16.58 6.37
CA SER A 227 -18.30 -16.99 7.76
C SER A 227 -18.74 -15.80 8.59
N SER A 228 -19.21 -16.08 9.81
CA SER A 228 -19.60 -15.05 10.78
C SER A 228 -18.59 -15.01 11.92
N ASP A 229 -18.34 -13.82 12.48
CA ASP A 229 -17.45 -13.62 13.64
C ASP A 229 -18.03 -14.22 14.94
N GLY A 230 -19.33 -14.50 14.98
CA GLY A 230 -19.98 -15.10 16.14
C GLY A 230 -21.50 -15.27 15.97
N PRO A 231 -22.16 -15.94 16.93
CA PRO A 231 -23.61 -16.14 16.88
C PRO A 231 -24.38 -14.82 16.69
N GLY A 232 -25.27 -14.78 15.70
CA GLY A 232 -26.10 -13.61 15.39
C GLY A 232 -25.43 -12.51 14.57
N GLN A 233 -24.13 -12.62 14.25
CA GLN A 233 -23.44 -11.68 13.36
C GLN A 233 -23.62 -12.08 11.88
N PRO A 234 -23.72 -11.12 10.95
CA PRO A 234 -23.84 -11.43 9.53
C PRO A 234 -22.59 -12.12 8.99
N ALA A 235 -22.76 -13.07 8.07
CA ALA A 235 -21.65 -13.71 7.40
C ALA A 235 -21.06 -12.81 6.31
N TYR A 236 -19.74 -12.81 6.16
CA TYR A 236 -19.01 -12.10 5.11
C TYR A 236 -17.75 -12.87 4.73
N GLN A 237 -17.11 -12.47 3.64
CA GLN A 237 -15.85 -13.08 3.21
C GLN A 237 -14.71 -12.50 4.04
N HIS A 238 -14.16 -13.31 4.92
CA HIS A 238 -13.04 -12.92 5.78
C HIS A 238 -11.77 -12.64 4.96
N PRO A 239 -11.04 -11.56 5.25
CA PRO A 239 -9.73 -11.34 4.67
C PRO A 239 -8.75 -12.41 5.14
N GLN A 240 -7.92 -12.90 4.22
CA GLN A 240 -6.92 -13.93 4.48
C GLN A 240 -5.53 -13.31 4.52
N SER A 241 -5.17 -12.54 3.49
CA SER A 241 -3.87 -11.86 3.44
C SER A 241 -3.91 -10.59 2.60
N PHE A 242 -2.99 -9.69 2.93
CA PHE A 242 -2.50 -8.63 2.06
C PHE A 242 -1.08 -9.00 1.63
N TYR A 243 -0.77 -8.93 0.35
CA TYR A 243 0.55 -9.25 -0.17
C TYR A 243 1.00 -8.24 -1.21
N PHE A 244 2.29 -7.92 -1.19
CA PHE A 244 2.83 -6.85 -2.00
C PHE A 244 4.35 -7.02 -2.21
N SER A 245 4.89 -6.31 -3.19
CA SER A 245 6.34 -6.15 -3.35
C SER A 245 6.80 -4.93 -2.55
N GLY A 246 7.72 -5.14 -1.60
CA GLY A 246 8.45 -4.08 -0.94
C GLY A 246 9.67 -3.65 -1.75
N ASP A 247 10.47 -2.71 -1.26
CA ASP A 247 11.69 -2.28 -1.96
C ASP A 247 12.68 -3.45 -2.08
N GLU A 248 12.92 -3.92 -3.31
CA GLU A 248 13.84 -5.03 -3.57
C GLU A 248 15.31 -4.58 -3.46
N SER A 249 15.59 -3.29 -3.68
CA SER A 249 16.95 -2.80 -3.85
C SER A 249 17.72 -2.64 -2.53
N VAL A 250 17.13 -1.93 -1.56
CA VAL A 250 17.74 -1.54 -0.29
C VAL A 250 17.13 -2.33 0.87
N ALA A 251 15.80 -2.47 0.92
CA ALA A 251 15.11 -3.21 1.98
C ALA A 251 15.06 -4.74 1.75
N ASN A 252 15.47 -5.19 0.55
CA ASN A 252 15.44 -6.59 0.09
C ASN A 252 14.10 -7.27 0.40
N ALA A 253 13.01 -6.73 -0.13
CA ALA A 253 11.65 -7.20 0.14
C ALA A 253 10.86 -7.53 -1.14
N PRO A 254 11.35 -8.43 -2.01
CA PRO A 254 10.71 -8.68 -3.31
C PRO A 254 9.27 -9.16 -3.18
N ILE A 255 8.97 -9.98 -2.16
CA ILE A 255 7.62 -10.41 -1.82
C ILE A 255 7.40 -10.32 -0.31
N VAL A 256 6.28 -9.73 0.07
CA VAL A 256 5.78 -9.66 1.43
C VAL A 256 4.36 -10.21 1.46
N SER A 257 4.06 -11.07 2.43
CA SER A 257 2.71 -11.55 2.72
C SER A 257 2.37 -11.25 4.17
N GLN A 258 1.42 -10.35 4.40
CA GLN A 258 0.81 -10.02 5.67
C GLN A 258 -0.48 -10.83 5.82
N ASN A 259 -0.45 -11.85 6.69
CA ASN A 259 -1.55 -12.77 6.89
C ASN A 259 -2.35 -12.35 8.13
N TYR A 260 -3.65 -12.15 7.95
CA TYR A 260 -4.55 -11.71 9.02
C TYR A 260 -4.81 -12.83 10.03
N LEU A 261 -4.78 -12.47 11.30
CA LEU A 261 -5.00 -13.32 12.47
C LEU A 261 -5.95 -12.62 13.45
N ASN A 262 -6.69 -13.38 14.25
CA ASN A 262 -7.54 -12.84 15.32
C ASN A 262 -8.46 -11.70 14.84
N TRP A 263 -9.02 -11.87 13.63
CA TRP A 263 -9.90 -10.89 13.02
C TRP A 263 -11.14 -10.67 13.88
N ARG A 264 -11.54 -9.41 14.05
CA ARG A 264 -12.69 -9.01 14.87
C ARG A 264 -13.34 -7.75 14.31
N THR A 265 -14.65 -7.82 14.10
CA THR A 265 -15.48 -6.65 13.81
C THR A 265 -15.74 -5.88 15.10
N GLU A 266 -14.79 -5.03 15.49
CA GLU A 266 -14.89 -4.16 16.66
C GLU A 266 -14.48 -2.73 16.32
N LYS A 267 -14.98 -1.76 17.08
CA LYS A 267 -14.55 -0.37 16.96
C LYS A 267 -13.18 -0.19 17.64
N PRO A 268 -12.14 0.26 16.92
CA PRO A 268 -10.84 0.51 17.53
C PRO A 268 -10.93 1.59 18.62
N ASN A 269 -10.08 1.49 19.65
CA ASN A 269 -9.96 2.54 20.65
C ASN A 269 -9.07 3.70 20.11
N PRO A 270 -9.63 4.91 19.90
CA PRO A 270 -8.87 6.06 19.37
C PRO A 270 -7.62 6.38 20.18
N ALA A 271 -7.71 6.29 21.51
CA ALA A 271 -6.63 6.66 22.43
C ALA A 271 -5.37 5.79 22.27
N LYS A 272 -5.55 4.55 21.77
CA LYS A 272 -4.50 3.58 21.45
C LYS A 272 -4.12 3.56 19.98
N THR A 273 -4.87 4.26 19.12
CA THR A 273 -4.67 4.25 17.68
C THR A 273 -4.40 5.68 17.19
N TRP A 274 -5.32 6.31 16.48
CA TRP A 274 -5.06 7.55 15.78
C TRP A 274 -4.96 8.81 16.66
N ASP A 275 -5.41 8.79 17.91
CA ASP A 275 -5.13 9.91 18.83
C ASP A 275 -3.63 10.04 19.11
N GLN A 276 -2.84 9.00 18.80
CA GLN A 276 -1.38 9.09 18.85
C GLN A 276 -0.83 10.15 17.89
N VAL A 277 -1.49 10.42 16.76
CA VAL A 277 -1.08 11.48 15.83
C VAL A 277 -1.07 12.83 16.54
N ALA A 278 -2.15 13.19 17.24
CA ALA A 278 -2.22 14.45 17.98
C ALA A 278 -1.22 14.52 19.15
N LYS A 279 -0.82 13.37 19.73
CA LYS A 279 0.15 13.30 20.82
C LYS A 279 1.61 13.41 20.34
N MET A 280 1.90 12.89 19.15
CA MET A 280 3.27 12.70 18.65
C MET A 280 3.67 13.70 17.57
N CYS A 281 2.70 14.22 16.81
CA CYS A 281 2.95 15.14 15.73
C CYS A 281 2.94 16.59 16.22
N PRO A 282 3.86 17.45 15.76
CA PRO A 282 3.69 18.88 15.92
C PRO A 282 2.46 19.34 15.11
N ALA A 283 1.96 20.54 15.38
CA ALA A 283 0.78 21.09 14.69
C ALA A 283 0.93 21.07 13.14
N ASN A 284 2.15 21.31 12.65
CA ASN A 284 2.51 21.20 11.24
C ASN A 284 3.67 20.19 11.12
N PRO A 285 3.39 18.88 10.99
CA PRO A 285 4.45 17.89 10.81
C PRO A 285 5.16 18.12 9.47
N PRO A 286 6.49 17.94 9.43
CA PRO A 286 7.22 17.98 8.17
C PRO A 286 6.77 16.80 7.29
N ASP A 287 6.95 16.93 5.98
CA ASP A 287 6.82 15.79 5.08
C ASP A 287 7.80 14.67 5.48
N CYS A 288 7.36 13.44 5.33
CA CYS A 288 8.18 12.28 5.62
C CYS A 288 9.38 12.17 4.67
N GLN A 289 10.57 12.40 5.22
CA GLN A 289 11.85 12.13 4.55
C GLN A 289 12.23 10.65 4.68
N LEU A 290 11.34 9.75 4.25
CA LEU A 290 11.58 8.30 4.29
C LEU A 290 12.53 7.82 3.17
N PHE A 291 13.07 8.78 2.40
CA PHE A 291 13.94 8.61 1.24
C PHE A 291 15.18 9.47 1.51
N THR A 292 16.37 8.90 1.56
CA THR A 292 17.61 9.65 1.86
C THR A 292 18.01 10.57 0.70
N PRO A 293 18.17 11.89 0.87
CA PRO A 293 19.18 12.62 0.11
C PRO A 293 20.29 13.12 1.05
N PRO A 294 21.57 13.00 0.65
CA PRO A 294 22.60 13.86 1.19
C PRO A 294 22.22 15.35 0.97
N PRO A 295 22.77 16.30 1.76
CA PRO A 295 22.35 17.71 1.81
C PRO A 295 22.43 18.52 0.50
N SER A 296 22.89 17.93 -0.61
CA SER A 296 23.13 18.61 -1.90
C SER A 296 22.27 18.11 -3.07
N LEU A 297 21.28 17.24 -2.86
CA LEU A 297 20.49 16.66 -3.95
C LEU A 297 18.97 16.72 -3.69
N LYS A 298 18.22 17.09 -4.74
CA LYS A 298 16.77 16.91 -4.84
C LYS A 298 16.39 15.48 -4.41
N ASN A 299 15.23 15.36 -3.75
CA ASN A 299 14.56 14.14 -3.29
C ASN A 299 15.20 12.84 -3.82
N GLY A 300 15.99 12.21 -2.94
CA GLY A 300 16.69 10.95 -3.19
C GLY A 300 15.75 9.77 -3.49
N ALA A 301 16.33 8.60 -3.73
CA ALA A 301 15.69 7.46 -4.41
C ALA A 301 14.23 7.21 -3.98
N ARG A 302 13.34 7.27 -4.97
CA ARG A 302 11.89 7.08 -4.81
C ARG A 302 11.56 5.60 -4.56
N PRO A 303 10.52 5.26 -3.75
CA PRO A 303 10.05 3.88 -3.63
C PRO A 303 9.75 3.29 -5.01
N GLN A 304 9.92 1.98 -5.19
CA GLN A 304 9.56 1.32 -6.45
C GLN A 304 8.10 1.60 -6.85
N TRP A 305 7.21 1.80 -5.88
CA TRP A 305 5.80 2.18 -6.07
C TRP A 305 5.59 3.52 -6.78
N ASN A 306 6.60 4.40 -6.84
CA ASN A 306 6.55 5.60 -7.68
C ASN A 306 6.61 5.29 -9.19
N GLN A 307 6.94 4.05 -9.56
CA GLN A 307 6.87 3.59 -10.94
C GLN A 307 5.44 3.21 -11.34
N LEU A 308 4.48 3.19 -10.40
CA LEU A 308 3.07 3.06 -10.73
C LEU A 308 2.62 4.28 -11.52
N LEU A 309 2.31 4.06 -12.79
CA LEU A 309 1.69 5.05 -13.66
C LEU A 309 0.21 4.69 -13.85
N PRO A 310 -0.68 5.69 -13.99
CA PRO A 310 -2.04 5.44 -14.43
C PRO A 310 -2.03 4.60 -15.72
N PRO A 311 -3.00 3.67 -15.90
CA PRO A 311 -3.13 2.93 -17.14
C PRO A 311 -3.15 3.92 -18.31
N SER A 312 -2.31 3.70 -19.33
CA SER A 312 -2.41 4.48 -20.56
C SER A 312 -3.75 4.16 -21.23
N PRO A 313 -4.51 5.19 -21.67
CA PRO A 313 -5.80 5.00 -22.33
C PRO A 313 -5.66 4.19 -23.63
#